data_AF-A0A091AVJ3-F1
#
_entry.id   AF-A0A091AVJ3-F1
#
_cell.length_a   1.000
_cell.length_b   1.000
_cell.length_c   1.000
_cell.angle_alpha   90.00
_cell.angle_beta   90.00
_cell.angle_gamma   90.00
#
_symmetry.space_group_name_H-M   'P 1'
#
loop_
_entity.id
_entity.type
_entity.pdbx_description
1 polymer ?
#
loop_
_entity_poly.entity_id
_entity_poly.type
_entity_poly.pdbx_seq_one_letter_code
_entity_poly.pdbx_strand_id
1 'polypeptide(L)'
;MIPNPFSWSFRAQFLLGGVICFGLLGYALYVQYGMLMFPCPLCILQRMAFVGMGVFFLIGALLNPRPTGRKIFAILVTIFAAAGAGVAGWHLHLQSLPADQVPLCGSMGLDYMLEAFPLQEVVKRVFTASGECAKVDWIFLGISMPGWTLMWFVGMAIATVRAGFRHRGFMQR
;
A
#
# COMPACT_ATOMS: atom_id res chain seq x y z
N MET A 1 -7.36 -29.58 8.81
CA MET A 1 -6.08 -29.49 8.08
C MET A 1 -5.98 -28.08 7.52
N ILE A 2 -5.25 -27.20 8.21
CA ILE A 2 -4.98 -25.85 7.72
C ILE A 2 -4.02 -26.01 6.53
N PRO A 3 -4.40 -25.68 5.29
CA PRO A 3 -3.50 -25.80 4.16
C PRO A 3 -2.30 -24.88 4.41
N ASN A 4 -1.12 -25.46 4.53
CA ASN A 4 0.10 -24.72 4.77
C ASN A 4 0.28 -23.67 3.64
N PRO A 5 0.23 -22.35 3.92
CA PRO A 5 0.30 -21.32 2.88
C PRO A 5 1.64 -21.34 2.11
N PHE A 6 2.63 -22.07 2.63
CA PHE A 6 3.95 -22.26 2.03
C PHE A 6 4.06 -23.38 0.97
N SER A 7 3.05 -24.24 0.83
CA SER A 7 3.02 -25.31 -0.19
C SER A 7 2.24 -24.95 -1.47
N TRP A 8 1.53 -23.82 -1.47
CA TRP A 8 0.67 -23.39 -2.57
C TRP A 8 1.45 -23.00 -3.84
N SER A 9 0.82 -23.15 -5.02
CA SER A 9 1.43 -22.82 -6.31
C SER A 9 1.74 -21.32 -6.42
N PHE A 10 2.70 -20.92 -7.27
CA PHE A 10 3.03 -19.50 -7.50
C PHE A 10 1.78 -18.66 -7.81
N ARG A 11 0.85 -19.23 -8.60
CA ARG A 11 -0.45 -18.65 -8.90
C ARG A 11 -1.30 -18.43 -7.65
N ALA A 12 -1.39 -19.43 -6.77
CA ALA A 12 -2.19 -19.34 -5.56
C ALA A 12 -1.61 -18.33 -4.54
N GLN A 13 -0.28 -18.21 -4.44
CA GLN A 13 0.36 -17.20 -3.60
C GLN A 13 0.10 -15.77 -4.13
N PHE A 14 0.16 -15.57 -5.44
CA PHE A 14 -0.14 -14.27 -6.06
C PHE A 14 -1.63 -13.94 -6.02
N LEU A 15 -2.52 -14.91 -6.18
CA LEU A 15 -3.97 -14.73 -5.98
C LEU A 15 -4.30 -14.36 -4.54
N LEU A 16 -3.69 -15.02 -3.55
CA LEU A 16 -3.86 -14.63 -2.15
C LEU A 16 -3.40 -13.19 -1.92
N GLY A 17 -2.23 -12.80 -2.44
CA GLY A 17 -1.74 -11.42 -2.38
C GLY A 17 -2.74 -10.43 -2.97
N GLY A 18 -3.27 -10.73 -4.17
CA GLY A 18 -4.32 -9.93 -4.81
C GLY A 18 -5.57 -9.82 -3.94
N VAL A 19 -6.13 -10.95 -3.49
CA VAL A 19 -7.35 -10.99 -2.64
C VAL A 19 -7.17 -10.17 -1.37
N ILE A 20 -6.02 -10.26 -0.71
CA ILE A 20 -5.73 -9.47 0.49
C ILE A 20 -5.66 -7.98 0.13
N CYS A 21 -5.00 -7.58 -0.97
CA CYS A 21 -4.97 -6.17 -1.41
C CYS A 21 -6.38 -5.63 -1.68
N PHE A 22 -7.23 -6.36 -2.41
CA PHE A 22 -8.61 -5.96 -2.67
C PHE A 22 -9.47 -5.95 -1.40
N GLY A 23 -9.26 -6.90 -0.48
CA GLY A 23 -9.93 -6.92 0.82
C GLY A 23 -9.59 -5.69 1.67
N LEU A 24 -8.32 -5.30 1.71
CA LEU A 24 -7.86 -4.07 2.38
C LEU A 24 -8.42 -2.80 1.74
N LEU A 25 -8.48 -2.74 0.41
CA LEU A 25 -9.15 -1.67 -0.34
C LEU A 25 -10.64 -1.59 -0.02
N GLY A 26 -11.33 -2.72 0.01
CA GLY A 26 -12.74 -2.81 0.39
C GLY A 26 -12.98 -2.32 1.82
N TYR A 27 -12.12 -2.72 2.76
CA TYR A 27 -12.17 -2.22 4.13
C TYR A 27 -11.93 -0.70 4.20
N ALA A 28 -10.98 -0.17 3.42
CA ALA A 28 -10.74 1.27 3.37
C ALA A 28 -11.94 2.05 2.83
N LEU A 29 -12.63 1.53 1.81
CA LEU A 29 -13.88 2.11 1.31
C LEU A 29 -15.00 2.02 2.34
N TYR A 30 -15.10 0.90 3.07
CA TYR A 30 -16.05 0.76 4.17
C TYR A 30 -15.82 1.79 5.27
N VAL A 31 -14.57 2.07 5.64
CA VAL A 31 -14.27 3.11 6.64
C VAL A 31 -14.62 4.50 6.11
N GLN A 32 -14.38 4.78 4.83
CA GLN A 32 -14.71 6.07 4.23
C GLN A 32 -16.23 6.30 4.15
N TYR A 33 -16.99 5.35 3.59
CA TYR A 33 -18.43 5.51 3.36
C TYR A 33 -19.28 5.12 4.58
N GLY A 34 -18.82 4.15 5.37
CA GLY A 34 -19.53 3.66 6.56
C GLY A 34 -19.26 4.49 7.81
N MET A 35 -18.02 4.96 8.01
CA MET A 35 -17.67 5.80 9.17
C MET A 35 -17.59 7.29 8.85
N LEU A 36 -17.93 7.69 7.61
CA LEU A 36 -17.99 9.07 7.13
C LEU A 36 -16.72 9.89 7.43
N MET A 37 -15.55 9.24 7.37
CA MET A 37 -14.25 9.88 7.59
C MET A 37 -13.74 10.53 6.30
N PHE A 38 -13.30 11.78 6.39
CA PHE A 38 -12.65 12.47 5.28
C PHE A 38 -11.30 11.81 4.97
N PRO A 39 -11.06 11.38 3.71
CA PRO A 39 -9.83 10.70 3.35
C PRO A 39 -8.67 11.70 3.29
N CYS A 40 -7.62 11.43 4.05
CA CYS A 40 -6.41 12.24 4.00
C CYS A 40 -5.68 12.07 2.64
N PRO A 41 -5.03 13.12 2.10
CA PRO A 41 -4.35 13.03 0.81
C PRO A 41 -3.22 11.98 0.80
N LEU A 42 -2.49 11.82 1.91
CA LEU A 42 -1.52 10.73 2.07
C LEU A 42 -2.16 9.33 2.06
N CYS A 43 -3.38 9.21 2.60
CA CYS A 43 -4.15 7.98 2.63
C CYS A 43 -4.56 7.56 1.21
N ILE A 44 -4.89 8.53 0.36
CA ILE A 44 -5.21 8.30 -1.05
C ILE A 44 -3.97 7.80 -1.79
N LEU A 45 -2.79 8.38 -1.56
CA LEU A 45 -1.54 7.89 -2.14
C LEU A 45 -1.23 6.44 -1.75
N GLN A 46 -1.45 6.07 -0.47
CA GLN A 46 -1.29 4.69 -0.03
C GLN A 46 -2.28 3.74 -0.72
N ARG A 47 -3.54 4.17 -0.94
CA ARG A 47 -4.53 3.39 -1.69
C ARG A 47 -4.09 3.16 -3.13
N MET A 48 -3.56 4.18 -3.80
CA MET A 48 -3.05 4.03 -5.17
C MET A 48 -1.89 3.02 -5.23
N ALA A 49 -1.01 3.01 -4.22
CA ALA A 49 0.03 1.99 -4.11
C ALA A 49 -0.54 0.58 -3.92
N PHE A 50 -1.58 0.39 -3.10
CA PHE A 50 -2.28 -0.89 -2.97
C PHE A 50 -2.97 -1.35 -4.25
N VAL A 51 -3.61 -0.45 -4.99
CA VAL A 51 -4.21 -0.75 -6.30
C VAL A 51 -3.12 -1.21 -7.27
N GLY A 52 -2.01 -0.48 -7.34
CA GLY A 52 -0.86 -0.85 -8.17
C GLY A 52 -0.35 -2.26 -7.84
N MET A 53 -0.07 -2.54 -6.57
CA MET A 53 0.34 -3.88 -6.13
C MET A 53 -0.70 -4.96 -6.48
N GLY A 54 -1.98 -4.72 -6.18
CA GLY A 54 -3.07 -5.68 -6.44
C GLY A 54 -3.20 -6.03 -7.93
N VAL A 55 -3.05 -5.04 -8.82
CA VAL A 55 -3.07 -5.25 -10.27
C VAL A 55 -1.87 -6.08 -10.71
N PHE A 56 -0.65 -5.77 -10.25
CA PHE A 56 0.53 -6.56 -10.59
C PHE A 56 0.48 -7.99 -10.02
N PHE A 57 -0.15 -8.18 -8.85
CA PHE A 57 -0.43 -9.52 -8.30
C PHE A 57 -1.39 -10.32 -9.18
N LEU A 58 -2.50 -9.71 -9.63
CA LEU A 58 -3.46 -10.34 -10.54
C LEU A 58 -2.83 -10.71 -11.88
N ILE A 59 -2.07 -9.78 -12.48
CA ILE A 59 -1.37 -10.01 -13.75
C ILE A 59 -0.34 -11.14 -13.58
N GLY A 60 0.44 -11.13 -12.48
CA GLY A 60 1.40 -12.19 -12.17
C GLY A 60 0.76 -13.56 -11.96
N ALA A 61 -0.45 -13.61 -11.39
CA ALA A 61 -1.23 -14.84 -11.26
C ALA A 61 -1.76 -15.35 -12.61
N LEU A 62 -2.24 -14.44 -13.46
CA LEU A 62 -2.89 -14.79 -14.73
C LEU A 62 -1.87 -15.25 -15.79
N LEU A 63 -0.78 -14.51 -15.97
CA LEU A 63 0.19 -14.75 -17.04
C LEU A 63 1.05 -16.02 -16.83
N ASN A 64 1.15 -16.54 -15.59
CA ASN A 64 2.05 -17.64 -15.19
C ASN A 64 3.40 -17.65 -15.97
N PRO A 65 4.16 -16.55 -15.92
CA PRO A 65 5.32 -16.42 -16.77
C PRO A 65 6.42 -17.40 -16.37
N ARG A 66 7.33 -17.66 -17.32
CA ARG A 66 8.60 -18.39 -17.13
C ARG A 66 9.37 -17.84 -15.90
N PRO A 67 10.29 -18.61 -15.30
CA PRO A 67 10.99 -18.22 -14.06
C PRO A 67 11.60 -16.81 -14.07
N THR A 68 12.08 -16.33 -15.22
CA THR A 68 12.58 -14.96 -15.40
C THR A 68 11.48 -13.89 -15.27
N GLY A 69 10.31 -14.11 -15.87
CA GLY A 69 9.19 -13.16 -15.77
C GLY A 69 8.60 -13.08 -14.36
N ARG A 70 8.63 -14.19 -13.60
CA ARG A 70 8.23 -14.18 -12.18
C ARG A 70 9.08 -13.24 -11.34
N LYS A 71 10.41 -13.21 -11.59
CA LYS A 71 11.33 -12.29 -10.91
C LYS A 71 11.02 -10.83 -11.27
N ILE A 72 10.75 -10.54 -12.54
CA ILE A 72 10.38 -9.19 -13.00
C ILE A 72 9.11 -8.70 -12.29
N PHE A 73 8.05 -9.52 -12.25
CA PHE A 73 6.82 -9.16 -11.54
C PHE A 73 7.03 -8.99 -10.03
N ALA A 74 7.83 -9.87 -9.40
CA ALA A 74 8.15 -9.73 -7.99
C ALA A 74 8.92 -8.43 -7.70
N ILE A 75 9.87 -8.04 -8.55
CA ILE A 75 10.60 -6.78 -8.44
C ILE A 75 9.64 -5.59 -8.61
N LEU A 76 8.77 -5.60 -9.62
CA LEU A 76 7.78 -4.53 -9.80
C LEU A 76 6.89 -4.37 -8.57
N VAL A 77 6.31 -5.46 -8.06
CA VAL A 77 5.47 -5.39 -6.86
C VAL A 77 6.27 -4.89 -5.66
N THR A 78 7.53 -5.28 -5.52
CA THR A 78 8.40 -4.82 -4.43
C THR A 78 8.68 -3.32 -4.52
N ILE A 79 8.86 -2.77 -5.73
CA ILE A 79 9.02 -1.32 -5.93
C ILE A 79 7.77 -0.57 -5.49
N PHE A 80 6.58 -1.03 -5.89
CA PHE A 80 5.32 -0.43 -5.44
C PHE A 80 5.11 -0.57 -3.93
N ALA A 81 5.49 -1.70 -3.35
CA ALA A 81 5.41 -1.92 -1.91
C ALA A 81 6.37 -1.01 -1.14
N ALA A 82 7.59 -0.82 -1.64
CA ALA A 82 8.58 0.08 -1.05
C ALA A 82 8.13 1.55 -1.12
N ALA A 83 7.55 1.97 -2.26
CA ALA A 83 6.96 3.30 -2.39
C ALA A 83 5.83 3.52 -1.38
N GLY A 84 4.89 2.57 -1.27
CA GLY A 84 3.79 2.63 -0.29
C GLY A 84 4.27 2.62 1.17
N ALA A 85 5.27 1.80 1.48
CA ALA A 85 5.89 1.77 2.81
C ALA A 85 6.59 3.09 3.15
N GLY A 86 7.25 3.75 2.18
CA GLY A 86 7.84 5.07 2.37
C GLY A 86 6.79 6.14 2.67
N VAL A 87 5.66 6.13 1.95
CA VAL A 87 4.52 7.04 2.20
C VAL A 87 3.92 6.78 3.60
N ALA A 88 3.77 5.51 4.00
CA ALA A 88 3.26 5.16 5.31
C ALA A 88 4.22 5.53 6.45
N GLY A 89 5.53 5.36 6.25
CA GLY A 89 6.56 5.80 7.19
C GLY A 89 6.55 7.31 7.37
N TRP A 90 6.44 8.08 6.28
CA TRP A 90 6.26 9.53 6.35
C TRP A 90 5.01 9.92 7.13
N HIS A 91 3.90 9.21 6.92
CA HIS A 91 2.65 9.47 7.61
C HIS A 91 2.77 9.20 9.13
N LEU A 92 3.45 8.12 9.53
CA LEU A 92 3.74 7.85 10.94
C LEU A 92 4.67 8.91 11.56
N HIS A 93 5.66 9.38 10.78
CA HIS A 93 6.52 10.46 11.22
C HIS A 93 5.71 11.73 11.49
N LEU A 94 4.79 12.11 10.60
CA LEU A 94 3.89 13.24 10.79
C LEU A 94 2.96 13.08 12.01
N GLN A 95 2.48 11.86 12.30
CA GLN A 95 1.69 11.58 13.50
C GLN A 95 2.49 11.65 14.81
N SER A 96 3.82 11.52 14.74
CA SER A 96 4.70 11.64 15.91
C SER A 96 5.14 13.06 16.23
N LEU A 97 4.88 14.02 15.33
CA LEU A 97 5.23 15.43 15.54
C LEU A 97 4.22 16.11 16.49
N PRO A 98 4.68 16.95 17.44
CA PRO A 98 3.80 17.73 18.30
C PRO A 98 2.95 18.74 17.50
N ALA A 99 1.73 19.02 17.97
CA ALA A 99 0.70 19.82 17.30
C ALA A 99 1.16 21.25 16.92
N ASP A 100 2.20 21.72 17.57
CA ASP A 100 2.83 23.04 17.50
C ASP A 100 3.91 23.15 16.40
N GLN A 101 4.35 22.03 15.81
CA GLN A 101 5.25 21.99 14.64
C GLN A 101 4.56 21.53 13.35
N VAL A 102 3.27 21.23 13.40
CA VAL A 102 2.53 20.82 12.21
C VAL A 102 2.32 22.05 11.31
N PRO A 103 2.74 22.03 10.03
CA PRO A 103 2.63 23.19 9.16
C PRO A 103 1.16 23.63 9.00
N LEU A 104 0.79 24.72 9.67
CA LEU A 104 -0.56 25.31 9.65
C LEU A 104 -1.02 25.73 8.25
N CYS A 105 -0.10 25.93 7.29
CA CYS A 105 -0.42 26.31 5.91
C CYS A 105 -0.87 25.13 5.02
N GLY A 106 -1.06 23.94 5.57
CA GLY A 106 -1.46 22.74 4.84
C GLY A 106 -2.95 22.46 4.72
N SER A 107 -3.81 23.24 5.37
CA SER A 107 -5.27 23.04 5.38
C SER A 107 -5.97 23.49 4.08
N MET A 108 -5.24 23.59 2.96
CA MET A 108 -5.88 23.81 1.66
C MET A 108 -6.37 22.47 1.15
N GLY A 109 -7.69 22.33 1.02
CA GLY A 109 -8.32 21.10 0.55
C GLY A 109 -7.67 20.58 -0.72
N LEU A 110 -7.47 19.27 -0.79
CA LEU A 110 -6.87 18.56 -1.92
C LEU A 110 -7.52 18.95 -3.26
N ASP A 111 -8.82 19.22 -3.27
CA ASP A 111 -9.59 19.70 -4.42
C ASP A 111 -9.01 20.99 -5.01
N TYR A 112 -8.65 21.98 -4.19
CA TYR A 112 -8.10 23.27 -4.67
C TYR A 112 -6.69 23.11 -5.26
N MET A 113 -5.93 22.13 -4.76
CA MET A 113 -4.58 21.85 -5.26
C MET A 113 -4.61 21.07 -6.57
N LEU A 114 -5.55 20.14 -6.74
CA LEU A 114 -5.79 19.41 -7.99
C LEU A 114 -6.34 20.32 -9.09
N GLU A 115 -7.19 21.30 -8.76
CA GLU A 115 -7.72 22.27 -9.73
C GLU A 115 -6.65 23.28 -10.18
N ALA A 116 -5.72 23.66 -9.29
CA ALA A 116 -4.77 24.75 -9.52
C ALA A 116 -3.37 24.30 -10.00
N PHE A 117 -2.96 23.05 -9.73
CA PHE A 117 -1.59 22.59 -9.99
C PHE A 117 -1.51 21.19 -10.63
N PRO A 118 -0.51 20.92 -11.49
CA PRO A 118 -0.34 19.61 -12.10
C PRO A 118 -0.08 18.53 -11.04
N LEU A 119 -0.52 17.29 -11.29
CA LEU A 119 -0.45 16.13 -10.37
C LEU A 119 0.92 15.95 -9.69
N GLN A 120 2.01 16.31 -10.39
CA GLN A 120 3.38 16.22 -9.88
C GLN A 120 3.65 17.22 -8.74
N GLU A 121 3.11 18.44 -8.85
CA GLU A 121 3.19 19.46 -7.82
C GLU A 121 2.22 19.20 -6.68
N VAL A 122 1.05 18.61 -6.97
CA VAL A 122 0.11 18.14 -5.95
C VAL A 122 0.78 17.12 -5.04
N VAL A 123 1.47 16.11 -5.60
CA VAL A 123 2.20 15.13 -4.79
C VAL A 123 3.26 15.82 -3.93
N LYS A 124 4.11 16.68 -4.51
CA LYS A 124 5.14 17.42 -3.74
C LYS A 124 4.54 18.23 -2.60
N ARG A 125 3.44 18.92 -2.86
CA ARG A 125 2.79 19.75 -1.85
C ARG A 125 2.02 18.94 -0.81
N VAL A 126 1.46 17.78 -1.16
CA VAL A 126 0.88 16.83 -0.18
C VAL A 126 1.92 16.36 0.82
N PHE A 127 3.19 16.22 0.43
CA PHE A 127 4.28 15.90 1.34
C PHE A 127 4.73 17.08 2.23
N THR A 128 4.49 18.33 1.81
CA THR A 128 4.91 19.54 2.56
C THR A 128 3.77 20.26 3.29
N ALA A 129 2.51 19.93 3.01
CA ALA A 129 1.33 20.70 3.40
C ALA A 129 0.28 19.81 4.11
N SER A 130 0.69 18.87 4.97
CA SER A 130 -0.19 17.83 5.52
C SER A 130 -0.47 18.00 7.02
N GLY A 131 -1.14 19.10 7.38
CA GLY A 131 -1.58 19.38 8.75
C GLY A 131 -2.71 18.48 9.24
N GLU A 132 -3.66 18.16 8.36
CA GLU A 132 -4.79 17.29 8.68
C GLU A 132 -4.39 15.81 8.83
N CYS A 133 -3.27 15.40 8.22
CA CYS A 133 -2.78 14.02 8.28
C CYS A 133 -2.07 13.68 9.62
N ALA A 134 -1.74 14.68 10.44
CA ALA A 134 -1.16 14.47 11.76
C ALA A 134 -2.22 14.06 12.80
N LYS A 135 -3.51 14.29 12.51
CA LYS A 135 -4.59 13.85 13.39
C LYS A 135 -4.78 12.35 13.29
N VAL A 136 -4.82 11.71 14.46
CA VAL A 136 -5.08 10.28 14.57
C VAL A 136 -6.58 10.09 14.75
N ASP A 137 -7.31 10.04 13.64
CA ASP A 137 -8.78 9.88 13.66
C ASP A 137 -9.21 8.44 13.95
N TRP A 138 -8.30 7.46 13.82
CA TRP A 138 -8.60 6.05 14.05
C TRP A 138 -7.41 5.26 14.59
N ILE A 139 -7.64 4.57 15.71
CA ILE A 139 -6.69 3.70 16.39
C ILE A 139 -7.35 2.33 16.55
N PHE A 140 -6.65 1.28 16.12
CA PHE A 140 -7.09 -0.09 16.31
C PHE A 140 -5.97 -0.91 16.93
N LEU A 141 -6.26 -1.52 18.08
CA LEU A 141 -5.27 -2.25 18.88
C LEU A 141 -4.05 -1.39 19.30
N GLY A 142 -4.24 -0.08 19.45
CA GLY A 142 -3.16 0.86 19.79
C GLY A 142 -2.30 1.28 18.59
N ILE A 143 -2.60 0.81 17.38
CA ILE A 143 -1.88 1.15 16.14
C ILE A 143 -2.78 2.01 15.26
N SER A 144 -2.24 3.10 14.73
CA SER A 144 -2.95 3.97 13.80
C SER A 144 -3.14 3.31 12.43
N MET A 145 -4.12 3.76 11.64
CA MET A 145 -4.33 3.27 10.26
C MET A 145 -3.05 3.15 9.42
N PRO A 146 -2.13 4.14 9.41
CA PRO A 146 -0.88 4.06 8.65
C PRO A 146 0.09 2.98 9.16
N GLY A 147 0.04 2.66 10.45
CA GLY A 147 0.85 1.59 11.03
C GLY A 147 0.42 0.22 10.51
N TRP A 148 -0.89 -0.02 10.42
CA TRP A 148 -1.44 -1.24 9.85
C TRP A 148 -1.12 -1.36 8.35
N THR A 149 -1.27 -0.28 7.58
CA THR A 149 -0.93 -0.31 6.15
C THR A 149 0.55 -0.58 5.91
N LEU A 150 1.44 0.00 6.73
CA LEU A 150 2.88 -0.27 6.68
C LEU A 150 3.19 -1.75 6.92
N MET A 151 2.59 -2.37 7.95
CA MET A 151 2.76 -3.80 8.20
C MET A 151 2.34 -4.65 6.99
N TRP A 152 1.23 -4.31 6.35
CA TRP A 152 0.76 -5.00 5.15
C TRP A 152 1.71 -4.81 3.95
N PHE A 153 2.21 -3.59 3.70
CA PHE A 153 3.20 -3.34 2.65
C PHE A 153 4.47 -4.17 2.87
N VAL A 154 5.00 -4.18 4.09
CA VAL A 154 6.22 -4.94 4.44
C VAL A 154 5.97 -6.45 4.34
N GLY A 155 4.85 -6.95 4.88
CA GLY A 155 4.48 -8.36 4.81
C GLY A 155 4.31 -8.85 3.37
N MET A 156 3.67 -8.05 2.52
CA MET A 156 3.50 -8.32 1.09
C MET A 156 4.83 -8.31 0.35
N ALA A 157 5.69 -7.32 0.61
CA ALA A 157 7.02 -7.23 0.00
C ALA A 157 7.88 -8.45 0.34
N ILE A 158 7.88 -8.89 1.60
CA ILE A 158 8.62 -10.09 2.01
C ILE A 158 8.03 -11.32 1.32
N ALA A 159 6.70 -11.44 1.24
CA ALA A 159 6.04 -12.56 0.60
C ALA A 159 6.36 -12.64 -0.91
N THR A 160 6.37 -11.52 -1.62
CA THR A 160 6.70 -11.47 -3.06
C THR A 160 8.17 -11.72 -3.33
N VAL A 161 9.06 -11.13 -2.55
CA VAL A 161 10.51 -11.42 -2.64
C VAL A 161 10.73 -12.90 -2.39
N ARG A 162 10.13 -13.48 -1.34
CA ARG A 162 10.27 -14.92 -1.04
C ARG A 162 9.67 -15.80 -2.15
N ALA A 163 8.57 -15.37 -2.78
CA ALA A 163 7.98 -16.08 -3.92
C ALA A 163 8.82 -15.98 -5.21
N GLY A 164 9.48 -14.84 -5.44
CA GLY A 164 10.34 -14.59 -6.61
C GLY A 164 11.75 -15.19 -6.50
N PHE A 165 12.32 -15.21 -5.29
CA PHE A 165 13.66 -15.74 -5.02
C PHE A 165 13.68 -17.19 -4.55
N ARG A 166 12.53 -17.79 -4.20
CA ARG A 166 12.46 -19.26 -4.10
C ARG A 166 12.76 -19.82 -5.49
N HIS A 167 13.99 -20.29 -5.67
CA HIS A 167 14.38 -21.20 -6.74
C HIS A 167 13.49 -22.45 -6.63
N ARG A 168 12.31 -22.41 -7.25
CA ARG A 168 11.63 -23.64 -7.66
C ARG A 168 12.46 -24.18 -8.80
N GLY A 169 13.53 -24.89 -8.46
CA GLY A 169 14.29 -25.69 -9.40
C GLY A 169 13.31 -26.53 -10.21
N PHE A 170 13.36 -26.35 -11.52
CA PHE A 170 13.32 -27.41 -12.51
C PHE A 170 12.81 -28.76 -11.99
N MET A 171 11.50 -28.91 -11.77
CA MET A 171 10.92 -30.22 -11.48
C MET A 171 9.43 -30.28 -11.83
N GLN A 172 9.11 -29.96 -13.08
CA GLN A 172 7.96 -30.56 -13.76
C GLN A 172 8.40 -30.82 -15.21
N ARG A 173 8.91 -32.04 -15.42
CA ARG A 173 8.73 -32.77 -16.70
C ARG A 173 7.25 -32.79 -17.04
#